data_AF-A0A536VEV9-F1
#
_entry.id   AF-A0A536VEV9-F1
#
_cell.length_a   1.000
_cell.length_b   1.000
_cell.length_c   1.000
_cell.angle_alpha   90.00
_cell.angle_beta   90.00
_cell.angle_gamma   90.00
#
_symmetry.space_group_name_H-M   'P 1'
#
loop_
_entity.id
_entity.type
_entity.pdbx_description
1 polymer ?
#
loop_
_entity_poly.entity_id
_entity_poly.type
_entity_poly.pdbx_seq_one_letter_code
_entity_poly.pdbx_strand_id
1 'polypeptide(L)'
;MPKLRSWLRQLGPGLVTGAADDDPSGIATYSQAGAKFGYELGWTVVLTYPLMVAVQIISASLGRVTGRGLADNIRENFPAPVLYALVIMLLVANTI
;
A
#
# COMPACT_ATOMS: atom_id res chain seq x y z
N MET A 1 -14.27 -29.01 -7.11
CA MET A 1 -13.50 -27.79 -7.47
C MET A 1 -14.07 -26.43 -7.00
N PRO A 2 -15.09 -26.27 -6.13
CA PRO A 2 -15.57 -24.94 -5.73
C PRO A 2 -14.62 -24.17 -4.77
N LYS A 3 -13.78 -24.89 -4.01
CA LYS A 3 -12.82 -24.29 -3.06
C LYS A 3 -11.72 -23.48 -3.75
N LEU A 4 -11.24 -23.91 -4.92
CA LEU A 4 -10.17 -23.22 -5.65
C LEU A 4 -10.62 -21.86 -6.22
N ARG A 5 -11.86 -21.80 -6.75
CA ARG A 5 -12.47 -20.53 -7.21
C ARG A 5 -12.71 -19.55 -6.07
N SER A 6 -13.09 -20.04 -4.89
CA SER A 6 -13.28 -19.21 -3.70
C SER A 6 -11.95 -18.63 -3.19
N TRP A 7 -10.89 -19.43 -3.19
CA TRP A 7 -9.55 -18.98 -2.79
C TRP A 7 -8.96 -17.93 -3.74
N LEU A 8 -9.07 -18.13 -5.05
CA LEU A 8 -8.62 -17.15 -6.04
C LEU A 8 -9.37 -15.82 -5.94
N ARG A 9 -10.68 -15.83 -5.59
CA ARG A 9 -11.43 -14.60 -5.35
C ARG A 9 -10.98 -13.85 -4.10
N GLN A 10 -10.52 -14.55 -3.07
CA GLN A 10 -10.02 -13.93 -1.84
C GLN A 10 -8.66 -13.26 -2.04
N LEU A 11 -7.87 -13.69 -3.03
CA LEU A 11 -6.60 -13.05 -3.40
C LEU A 11 -6.77 -11.73 -4.15
N GLY A 12 -7.94 -11.49 -4.76
CA GLY A 12 -8.20 -10.32 -5.61
C GLY A 12 -7.81 -8.98 -4.95
N PRO A 13 -8.31 -8.67 -3.74
CA PRO A 13 -7.96 -7.43 -3.05
C PRO A 13 -6.46 -7.29 -2.78
N GLY A 14 -5.80 -8.37 -2.32
CA GLY A 14 -4.36 -8.35 -2.03
C GLY A 14 -3.50 -8.17 -3.28
N LEU A 15 -3.89 -8.80 -4.40
CA LEU A 15 -3.21 -8.62 -5.69
C LEU A 15 -3.38 -7.22 -6.24
N VAL A 16 -4.57 -6.63 -6.11
CA VAL A 16 -4.82 -5.24 -6.54
C VAL A 16 -4.03 -4.26 -5.67
N THR A 17 -3.98 -4.47 -4.35
CA THR A 17 -3.17 -3.64 -3.45
C THR A 17 -1.69 -3.76 -3.75
N GLY A 18 -1.17 -4.98 -4.00
CA GLY A 18 0.22 -5.17 -4.40
C GLY A 18 0.55 -4.49 -5.73
N ALA A 19 -0.32 -4.64 -6.73
CA ALA A 19 -0.15 -3.97 -8.02
C ALA A 19 -0.25 -2.44 -7.93
N ALA A 20 -0.97 -1.91 -6.93
CA ALA A 20 -1.07 -0.48 -6.68
C ALA A 20 0.15 0.09 -5.93
N ASP A 21 0.93 -0.75 -5.24
CA ASP A 21 2.16 -0.36 -4.54
C ASP A 21 3.31 -0.09 -5.53
N ASP A 22 3.32 -0.79 -6.67
CA ASP A 22 4.26 -0.61 -7.78
C ASP A 22 3.79 0.48 -8.77
N ASP A 23 3.60 1.69 -8.27
CA ASP A 23 3.20 2.85 -9.07
C ASP A 23 4.37 3.43 -9.92
N PRO A 24 4.08 4.26 -10.96
CA PRO A 24 5.14 4.80 -11.82
C PRO A 24 6.21 5.61 -11.08
N SER A 25 5.82 6.35 -10.03
CA SER A 25 6.72 7.12 -9.16
C SER A 25 7.66 6.22 -8.36
N GLY A 26 7.15 5.13 -7.79
CA GLY A 26 7.94 4.09 -7.14
C GLY A 26 8.93 3.46 -8.11
N ILE A 27 8.44 2.98 -9.27
CA ILE A 27 9.29 2.37 -10.29
C ILE A 27 10.42 3.32 -10.73
N ALA A 28 10.13 4.61 -10.93
CA ALA A 28 11.15 5.60 -11.26
C ALA A 28 12.21 5.75 -10.15
N THR A 29 11.78 5.81 -8.89
CA THR A 29 12.66 5.92 -7.72
C THR A 29 13.58 4.72 -7.59
N TYR A 30 13.03 3.50 -7.64
CA TYR A 30 13.83 2.29 -7.51
C TYR A 30 14.77 2.09 -8.71
N SER A 31 14.35 2.52 -9.92
CA SER A 31 15.20 2.49 -11.12
C SER A 31 16.38 3.45 -11.01
N GLN A 32 16.16 4.69 -10.52
CA GLN A 32 17.24 5.64 -10.29
C GLN A 32 18.19 5.17 -9.18
N ALA A 33 17.64 4.60 -8.10
CA ALA A 33 18.42 4.02 -7.02
C ALA A 33 19.26 2.83 -7.53
N GLY A 34 18.68 1.94 -8.34
CA GLY A 34 19.39 0.82 -8.96
C GLY A 34 20.47 1.26 -9.95
N ALA A 35 20.22 2.31 -10.74
CA ALA A 35 21.22 2.87 -11.64
C ALA A 35 22.42 3.50 -10.90
N LYS A 36 22.18 4.07 -9.71
CA LYS A 36 23.22 4.74 -8.91
C LYS A 36 23.98 3.82 -7.95
N PHE A 37 23.28 2.88 -7.31
CA PHE A 37 23.81 2.05 -6.23
C PHE A 37 23.92 0.56 -6.62
N GLY A 38 23.49 0.18 -7.83
CA GLY A 38 23.45 -1.23 -8.24
C GLY A 38 22.64 -2.07 -7.27
N TYR A 39 23.24 -3.17 -6.78
CA TYR A 39 22.62 -4.08 -5.82
C TYR A 39 22.98 -3.78 -4.36
N GLU A 40 23.73 -2.71 -4.07
CA GLU A 40 24.18 -2.41 -2.70
C GLU A 40 23.03 -2.15 -1.73
N LEU A 41 21.87 -1.69 -2.22
CA LEU A 41 20.68 -1.48 -1.40
C LEU A 41 19.82 -2.74 -1.21
N GLY A 42 20.17 -3.86 -1.85
CA GLY A 42 19.36 -5.09 -1.82
C GLY A 42 19.16 -5.68 -0.42
N TRP A 43 20.12 -5.48 0.49
CA TRP A 43 20.00 -5.95 1.87
C TRP A 43 18.85 -5.29 2.63
N THR A 44 18.43 -4.08 2.23
CA THR A 44 17.34 -3.35 2.89
C THR A 44 16.01 -4.07 2.78
N VAL A 45 15.83 -4.91 1.75
CA VAL A 45 14.62 -5.73 1.54
C VAL A 45 14.31 -6.60 2.76
N VAL A 46 15.33 -7.08 3.47
CA VAL A 46 15.17 -7.89 4.69
C VAL A 46 14.42 -7.11 5.78
N LEU A 47 14.55 -5.79 5.81
CA LEU A 47 13.86 -4.91 6.77
C LEU A 47 12.57 -4.31 6.19
N THR A 48 12.60 -3.86 4.94
CA THR A 48 11.48 -3.13 4.33
C THR A 48 10.31 -4.06 3.98
N TYR A 49 10.59 -5.30 3.55
CA TYR A 49 9.54 -6.24 3.16
C TYR A 49 8.64 -6.66 4.34
N PRO A 50 9.17 -7.09 5.51
CA PRO A 50 8.33 -7.38 6.67
C PRO A 50 7.52 -6.17 7.16
N LEU A 51 8.10 -4.97 7.07
CA LEU A 51 7.40 -3.73 7.43
C LEU A 51 6.21 -3.47 6.51
N MET A 52 6.42 -3.58 5.20
CA MET A 52 5.36 -3.44 4.19
C MET A 52 4.24 -4.45 4.43
N VAL A 53 4.58 -5.73 4.65
CA VAL A 53 3.59 -6.78 4.94
C VAL A 53 2.79 -6.47 6.20
N ALA A 54 3.44 -5.98 7.27
CA ALA A 54 2.75 -5.58 8.49
C ALA A 54 1.74 -4.46 8.23
N VAL A 55 2.13 -3.42 7.48
CA VAL A 55 1.24 -2.31 7.12
C VAL A 55 0.06 -2.79 6.27
N GLN A 56 0.29 -3.68 5.30
CA GLN A 56 -0.78 -4.25 4.49
C GLN A 56 -1.75 -5.11 5.32
N ILE A 57 -1.25 -5.93 6.25
CA ILE A 57 -2.09 -6.74 7.15
C ILE A 57 -2.94 -5.85 8.04
N ILE A 58 -2.38 -4.78 8.60
CA ILE A 58 -3.12 -3.83 9.44
C ILE A 58 -4.22 -3.14 8.61
N SER A 59 -3.88 -2.66 7.41
CA SER A 59 -4.82 -2.01 6.50
C SER A 59 -5.96 -2.93 6.08
N ALA A 60 -5.63 -4.18 5.72
CA ALA A 60 -6.60 -5.21 5.37
C ALA A 60 -7.48 -5.59 6.57
N SER A 61 -6.89 -5.70 7.77
CA SER A 61 -7.63 -6.00 9.00
C SER A 61 -8.60 -4.87 9.35
N LEU A 62 -8.17 -3.62 9.21
CA LEU A 62 -9.03 -2.46 9.43
C LEU A 62 -10.22 -2.46 8.46
N GLY A 63 -9.97 -2.60 7.16
CA GLY A 63 -11.04 -2.66 6.16
C GLY A 63 -11.98 -3.85 6.35
N ARG A 64 -11.45 -5.01 6.80
CA ARG A 64 -12.25 -6.19 7.12
C ARG A 64 -13.13 -5.99 8.36
N VAL A 65 -12.63 -5.33 9.40
CA VAL A 65 -13.35 -5.13 10.67
C VAL A 65 -14.39 -4.01 10.55
N THR A 66 -14.04 -2.88 9.92
CA THR A 66 -14.95 -1.73 9.82
C THR A 66 -15.85 -1.77 8.59
N GLY A 67 -15.53 -2.60 7.59
CA GLY A 67 -16.25 -2.67 6.31
C GLY A 67 -16.08 -1.41 5.45
N ARG A 68 -15.14 -0.52 5.81
CA ARG A 68 -14.91 0.79 5.20
C ARG A 68 -13.44 0.97 4.83
N GLY A 69 -13.17 1.84 3.85
CA GLY A 69 -11.80 2.19 3.46
C GLY A 69 -11.09 3.02 4.52
N LEU A 70 -9.76 3.14 4.41
CA LEU A 70 -8.93 3.97 5.30
C LEU A 70 -9.42 5.42 5.37
N ALA A 71 -9.72 6.04 4.23
CA ALA A 71 -10.20 7.42 4.17
C ALA A 71 -11.56 7.62 4.89
N ASP A 72 -12.48 6.67 4.74
CA ASP A 72 -13.77 6.71 5.41
C ASP A 72 -13.62 6.53 6.93
N ASN A 73 -12.78 5.60 7.36
CA ASN A 73 -12.47 5.42 8.79
C ASN A 73 -11.83 6.70 9.38
N ILE A 74 -10.94 7.36 8.64
CA ILE A 74 -10.32 8.62 9.07
C ILE A 74 -11.36 9.73 9.18
N ARG A 75 -12.24 9.86 8.19
CA ARG A 75 -13.31 10.87 8.18
C ARG A 75 -14.23 10.77 9.39
N GLU A 76 -14.49 9.56 9.88
CA GLU A 76 -15.39 9.34 11.02
C GLU A 76 -14.71 9.52 12.39
N ASN A 77 -13.41 9.24 12.48
CA ASN A 77 -12.69 9.23 13.76
C ASN A 77 -11.81 10.47 13.98
N PHE A 78 -11.55 11.27 12.94
CA PHE A 78 -10.67 12.43 13.00
C PHE A 78 -11.35 13.70 12.49
N PRO A 79 -10.90 14.89 12.94
CA PRO A 79 -11.44 16.15 12.47
C PRO A 79 -11.11 16.37 10.98
N ALA A 80 -12.03 17.01 10.26
CA ALA A 80 -11.94 17.21 8.81
C ALA A 80 -10.60 17.78 8.29
N PRO A 81 -9.90 18.71 8.98
CA PRO A 81 -8.60 19.20 8.54
C PRO A 81 -7.54 18.09 8.38
N VAL A 82 -7.56 17.06 9.23
CA VAL A 82 -6.61 15.94 9.17
C VAL A 82 -6.86 15.11 7.91
N LEU A 83 -8.13 14.85 7.58
CA LEU A 83 -8.50 14.15 6.36
C LEU A 83 -8.03 14.92 5.11
N TYR A 84 -8.33 16.22 5.03
CA TYR A 84 -7.92 17.03 3.89
C TYR A 84 -6.39 17.11 3.76
N ALA A 85 -5.67 17.27 4.87
CA ALA A 85 -4.20 17.26 4.87
C ALA A 85 -3.65 15.93 4.33
N LEU A 86 -4.18 14.79 4.78
CA LEU A 86 -3.75 13.47 4.32
C LEU A 86 -4.06 13.23 2.83
N VAL A 87 -5.23 13.65 2.36
CA VAL A 87 -5.62 13.52 0.95
C VAL A 87 -4.74 14.40 0.05
N ILE A 88 -4.46 15.64 0.48
CA ILE A 88 -3.54 16.53 -0.26
C ILE A 88 -2.13 15.94 -0.27
N MET A 89 -1.64 15.44 0.86
CA MET A 89 -0.33 14.80 0.96
C MET A 89 -0.23 13.57 0.04
N LEU A 90 -1.26 12.71 0.02
CA LEU A 90 -1.33 11.56 -0.88
C LEU A 90 -1.26 12.01 -2.35
N LEU A 91 -2.05 13.02 -2.72
CA LEU A 91 -2.09 13.54 -4.08
C LEU A 91 -0.74 14.10 -4.50
N VAL A 92 -0.10 14.89 -3.64
CA VAL A 92 1.23 15.44 -3.89
C VAL A 92 2.26 14.32 -4.06
N ALA A 93 2.27 13.33 -3.16
CA ALA A 93 3.24 12.23 -3.20
C ALA A 93 3.11 11.32 -4.43
N ASN A 94 1.91 11.22 -5.04
CA ASN A 94 1.67 10.42 -6.25
C ASN A 94 1.79 11.22 -7.55
N THR A 95 1.79 12.56 -7.47
CA THR A 95 1.79 13.44 -8.65
C THR A 95 3.16 14.07 -8.92
N ILE A 96 3.96 14.28 -7.87
CA ILE A 96 5.28 14.94 -7.92
C ILE A 96 6.35 13.91 -7.58
#